data_AF-A0A8S3WRJ7-F1
#
_entry.id   AF-A0A8S3WRJ7-F1
#
_cell.length_a   1.000
_cell.length_b   1.000
_cell.length_c   1.000
_cell.angle_alpha   90.00
_cell.angle_beta   90.00
_cell.angle_gamma   90.00
#
_symmetry.space_group_name_H-M   'P 1'
#
loop_
_entity.id
_entity.type
_entity.pdbx_description
1 polymer ?
#
loop_
_entity_poly.entity_id
_entity_poly.type
_entity_poly.pdbx_seq_one_letter_code
_entity_poly.pdbx_strand_id
1 'polypeptide(L)'
;MSVNERISINMMNVGKCNKCNIVNDEVLSYIQNKISIADEETLVRICKSAFTSEDIKNSKTLLFESIPTDKRKILRKNKGKEERDVADMINLFKTTEPDLIPVFVARQLDKLPPILWDHLYCSKLLKDMITMKTEIVGIKSTYATLECVNELRTEVYELKTDSQPPASAFKMNMKRGAWHQWTETVDRWNSHMIMICCPMR
;
A
#
# COMPACT_ATOMS: atom_id res chain seq x y z
N MET A 1 -21.90 -31.08 -57.76
CA MET A 1 -21.30 -31.25 -56.42
C MET A 1 -21.10 -29.83 -55.88
N SER A 2 -22.11 -29.18 -55.28
CA SER A 2 -22.63 -29.38 -53.91
C SER A 2 -21.49 -29.36 -52.88
N VAL A 3 -21.43 -28.51 -51.85
CA VAL A 3 -22.28 -27.42 -51.36
C VAL A 3 -21.37 -26.50 -50.51
N ASN A 4 -21.68 -25.20 -50.50
CA ASN A 4 -21.17 -24.19 -49.56
C ASN A 4 -21.28 -24.66 -48.10
N GLU A 5 -20.23 -24.50 -47.31
CA GLU A 5 -20.38 -24.31 -45.86
C GLU A 5 -19.69 -23.03 -45.41
N ARG A 6 -20.49 -21.96 -45.44
CA ARG A 6 -20.24 -20.75 -44.64
C ARG A 6 -20.26 -21.18 -43.19
N ILE A 7 -19.11 -21.15 -42.53
CA ILE A 7 -19.06 -21.25 -41.08
C ILE A 7 -19.63 -19.93 -40.55
N SER A 8 -20.93 -19.94 -40.29
CA SER A 8 -21.62 -18.92 -39.51
C SER A 8 -21.06 -18.96 -38.09
N ILE A 9 -20.08 -18.10 -37.80
CA ILE A 9 -19.53 -17.92 -36.45
C ILE A 9 -20.50 -17.02 -35.68
N ASN A 10 -21.62 -17.59 -35.26
CA ASN A 10 -22.48 -17.03 -34.22
C ASN A 10 -22.96 -18.18 -33.35
N MET A 11 -22.20 -18.45 -32.29
CA MET A 11 -22.72 -19.08 -31.07
C MET A 11 -21.71 -18.81 -29.94
N MET A 12 -22.14 -18.04 -28.95
CA MET A 12 -21.48 -17.89 -27.65
C MET A 12 -21.45 -19.25 -26.94
N ASN A 13 -20.50 -20.12 -27.27
CA ASN A 13 -20.24 -21.31 -26.49
C ASN A 13 -19.08 -21.00 -25.55
N VAL A 14 -19.43 -20.67 -24.31
CA VAL A 14 -18.54 -20.81 -23.16
C VAL A 14 -18.14 -22.29 -23.10
N GLY A 15 -17.00 -22.60 -23.72
CA GLY A 15 -16.45 -23.95 -23.72
C GLY A 15 -15.87 -24.25 -22.35
N LYS A 16 -16.69 -24.77 -21.43
CA LYS A 16 -16.16 -25.47 -20.26
C LYS A 16 -15.58 -26.80 -20.75
N CYS A 17 -14.29 -27.03 -20.54
CA CYS A 17 -13.72 -28.35 -20.81
C CYS A 17 -14.28 -29.35 -19.80
N ASN A 18 -15.04 -30.36 -20.25
CA ASN A 18 -15.63 -31.37 -19.35
C ASN A 18 -14.61 -32.25 -18.59
N LYS A 19 -13.31 -32.11 -18.90
CA LYS A 19 -12.19 -32.83 -18.26
C LYS A 19 -11.19 -31.93 -17.54
N CYS A 20 -11.28 -30.61 -17.70
CA CYS A 20 -10.24 -29.67 -17.28
C CYS A 20 -10.88 -28.56 -16.43
N ASN A 21 -10.20 -28.09 -15.38
CA ASN A 21 -10.59 -26.88 -14.65
C ASN A 21 -10.28 -25.59 -15.46
N ILE A 22 -10.50 -25.63 -16.77
CA ILE A 22 -10.18 -24.57 -17.73
C ILE A 22 -11.48 -24.08 -18.35
N VAL A 23 -11.67 -22.76 -18.33
CA VAL A 23 -12.84 -22.10 -18.88
C VAL A 23 -12.40 -21.00 -19.84
N ASN A 24 -12.97 -20.99 -21.05
CA ASN A 24 -12.66 -19.94 -22.03
C ASN A 24 -13.51 -18.70 -21.77
N ASP A 25 -12.86 -17.60 -21.36
CA ASP A 25 -13.47 -16.29 -21.18
C ASP A 25 -12.38 -15.20 -21.22
N GLU A 26 -12.48 -14.30 -22.20
CA GLU A 26 -11.47 -13.26 -22.45
C GLU A 26 -11.40 -12.22 -21.32
N VAL A 27 -12.54 -11.82 -20.75
CA VAL A 27 -12.62 -10.79 -19.70
C VAL A 27 -12.02 -11.32 -18.40
N LEU A 28 -12.43 -12.52 -17.99
CA LEU A 28 -11.95 -13.18 -16.77
C LEU A 28 -10.48 -13.56 -16.91
N SER A 29 -10.05 -14.04 -18.08
CA SER A 29 -8.64 -14.31 -18.33
C SER A 29 -7.80 -13.05 -18.23
N TYR A 30 -8.29 -11.92 -18.76
CA TYR A 30 -7.61 -10.64 -18.64
C TYR A 30 -7.47 -10.20 -17.18
N ILE A 31 -8.58 -10.22 -16.42
CA ILE A 31 -8.59 -9.82 -15.01
C ILE A 31 -7.66 -10.72 -14.19
N GLN A 32 -7.79 -12.04 -14.31
CA GLN A 32 -6.97 -13.02 -13.58
C GLN A 32 -5.47 -12.81 -13.81
N ASN A 33 -5.07 -12.53 -15.06
CA ASN A 33 -3.66 -12.34 -15.40
C ASN A 33 -3.09 -10.99 -14.93
N LYS A 34 -3.93 -9.97 -14.75
CA LYS A 34 -3.48 -8.59 -14.49
C LYS A 34 -3.78 -8.08 -13.08
N ILE A 35 -4.55 -8.83 -12.28
CA ILE A 35 -4.96 -8.43 -10.93
C ILE A 35 -3.81 -8.18 -9.94
N SER A 36 -2.66 -8.82 -10.15
CA SER A 36 -1.48 -8.64 -9.29
C SER A 36 -0.63 -7.41 -9.65
N ILE A 37 -0.80 -6.85 -10.84
CA ILE A 37 0.06 -5.79 -11.40
C ILE A 37 -0.68 -4.46 -11.52
N ALA A 38 -1.98 -4.49 -11.81
CA ALA A 38 -2.79 -3.31 -12.01
C ALA A 38 -3.75 -3.06 -10.83
N ASP A 39 -3.98 -1.80 -10.53
CA ASP A 39 -4.97 -1.37 -9.56
C ASP A 39 -6.40 -1.58 -10.09
N GLU A 40 -7.35 -1.64 -9.15
CA GLU A 40 -8.75 -1.93 -9.45
C GLU A 40 -9.38 -0.88 -10.38
N GLU A 41 -9.09 0.40 -10.18
CA GLU A 41 -9.61 1.48 -11.01
C GLU A 41 -9.11 1.35 -12.46
N THR A 42 -7.82 1.06 -12.63
CA THR A 42 -7.22 0.81 -13.95
C THR A 42 -7.86 -0.38 -14.65
N LEU A 43 -8.01 -1.52 -13.96
CA LEU A 43 -8.64 -2.71 -14.54
C LEU A 43 -10.08 -2.46 -14.94
N VAL A 44 -10.86 -1.78 -14.09
CA VAL A 44 -12.25 -1.40 -14.38
C VAL A 44 -12.32 -0.53 -15.63
N ARG A 45 -11.48 0.50 -15.72
CA ARG A 45 -11.44 1.41 -16.87
C ARG A 45 -11.10 0.69 -18.17
N ILE A 46 -10.06 -0.15 -18.17
CA ILE A 46 -9.64 -0.89 -19.35
C ILE A 46 -10.74 -1.85 -19.79
N CYS A 47 -11.30 -2.65 -18.86
CA CYS A 47 -12.33 -3.63 -19.19
C CYS A 47 -13.59 -2.96 -19.77
N LYS A 48 -14.00 -1.83 -19.20
CA LYS A 48 -15.13 -1.04 -19.71
C LYS A 48 -14.90 -0.52 -21.13
N SER A 49 -13.68 -0.10 -21.45
CA SER A 49 -13.35 0.42 -22.78
C SER A 49 -13.12 -0.66 -23.84
N ALA A 50 -12.64 -1.83 -23.44
CA ALA A 50 -12.19 -2.88 -24.37
C ALA A 50 -13.26 -3.95 -24.65
N PHE A 51 -14.15 -4.23 -23.69
CA PHE A 51 -15.14 -5.29 -23.79
C PHE A 51 -16.56 -4.73 -23.88
N THR A 52 -17.44 -5.49 -24.53
CA THR A 52 -18.85 -5.08 -24.62
C THR A 52 -19.57 -5.29 -23.29
N SER A 53 -20.66 -4.55 -23.07
CA SER A 53 -21.48 -4.73 -21.87
C SER A 53 -22.08 -6.14 -21.73
N GLU A 54 -22.23 -6.85 -22.84
CA GLU A 54 -22.73 -8.23 -22.87
C GLU A 54 -21.64 -9.21 -22.42
N ASP A 55 -20.41 -9.05 -22.92
CA ASP A 55 -19.26 -9.85 -22.49
C ASP A 55 -19.07 -9.73 -20.97
N ILE A 56 -19.01 -8.51 -20.44
CA ILE A 56 -18.86 -8.26 -18.99
C ILE A 56 -19.96 -8.95 -18.17
N LYS A 57 -21.20 -8.92 -18.65
CA LYS A 57 -22.34 -9.56 -17.98
C LYS A 57 -22.26 -11.09 -18.03
N ASN A 58 -21.86 -11.64 -19.17
CA ASN A 58 -21.70 -13.08 -19.38
C ASN A 58 -20.55 -13.61 -18.51
N SER A 59 -19.41 -12.93 -18.52
CA SER A 59 -18.25 -13.22 -17.68
C SER A 59 -18.57 -13.17 -16.19
N LYS A 60 -19.31 -12.14 -15.74
CA LYS A 60 -19.79 -12.07 -14.34
C LYS A 60 -20.69 -13.24 -14.00
N THR A 61 -21.57 -13.65 -14.92
CA THR A 61 -22.46 -14.80 -14.68
C THR A 61 -21.67 -16.08 -14.53
N LEU A 62 -20.74 -16.30 -15.46
CA LEU A 62 -19.88 -17.47 -15.51
C LEU A 62 -18.95 -17.57 -14.30
N LEU A 63 -18.39 -16.46 -13.82
CA LEU A 63 -17.50 -16.45 -12.66
C LEU A 63 -18.23 -16.91 -11.38
N PHE A 64 -19.41 -16.33 -11.12
CA PHE A 64 -20.22 -16.68 -9.94
C PHE A 64 -20.80 -18.10 -10.02
N GLU A 65 -21.00 -18.65 -11.22
CA GLU A 65 -21.42 -20.05 -11.40
C GLU A 65 -20.26 -21.04 -11.29
N SER A 66 -19.02 -20.59 -11.50
CA SER A 66 -17.85 -21.49 -11.56
C SER A 66 -17.06 -21.52 -10.25
N ILE A 67 -17.28 -20.56 -9.35
CA ILE A 67 -16.66 -20.53 -8.03
C ILE A 67 -17.71 -20.89 -6.97
N PRO A 68 -17.50 -21.92 -6.14
CA PRO A 68 -18.34 -22.16 -4.98
C PRO A 68 -18.12 -21.03 -3.97
N THR A 69 -19.07 -20.11 -3.86
CA THR A 69 -18.95 -18.94 -3.01
C THR A 69 -20.30 -18.59 -2.39
N ASP A 70 -20.30 -18.27 -1.09
CA ASP A 70 -21.50 -17.84 -0.35
C ASP A 70 -21.96 -16.41 -0.73
N LYS A 71 -21.12 -15.67 -1.47
CA LYS A 71 -21.43 -14.33 -1.94
C LYS A 71 -22.43 -14.39 -3.08
N ARG A 72 -23.61 -13.85 -2.81
CA ARG A 72 -24.69 -13.72 -3.80
C ARG A 72 -24.25 -12.82 -4.96
N LYS A 73 -24.52 -13.28 -6.19
CA LYS A 73 -24.43 -12.46 -7.41
C LYS A 73 -25.37 -11.26 -7.31
N ILE A 74 -24.81 -10.06 -7.29
CA ILE A 74 -25.58 -8.82 -7.25
C ILE A 74 -25.97 -8.42 -8.68
N LEU A 75 -27.27 -8.40 -8.97
CA LEU A 75 -27.81 -7.87 -10.22
C LEU A 75 -28.10 -6.38 -10.05
N ARG A 76 -27.38 -5.53 -10.76
CA ARG A 76 -27.57 -4.07 -10.71
C ARG A 76 -28.23 -3.58 -12.00
N LYS A 77 -29.16 -2.63 -11.86
CA LYS A 77 -29.77 -1.87 -12.96
C LYS A 77 -29.25 -0.43 -12.88
N ASN A 78 -29.21 0.32 -14.00
CA ASN A 78 -28.79 1.74 -14.16
C ASN A 78 -27.42 1.98 -14.82
N LYS A 79 -27.12 3.25 -15.14
CA LYS A 79 -25.82 3.72 -15.68
C LYS A 79 -24.67 3.34 -14.75
N GLY A 80 -23.51 3.00 -15.31
CA GLY A 80 -22.33 2.55 -14.56
C GLY A 80 -22.51 1.15 -13.96
N LYS A 81 -23.33 0.29 -14.58
CA LYS A 81 -23.44 -1.11 -14.15
C LYS A 81 -22.17 -1.89 -14.51
N GLU A 82 -21.58 -1.59 -15.66
CA GLU A 82 -20.44 -2.31 -16.22
C GLU A 82 -19.21 -2.17 -15.32
N GLU A 83 -18.94 -0.94 -14.86
CA GLU A 83 -17.84 -0.65 -13.94
C GLU A 83 -17.97 -1.42 -12.63
N ARG A 84 -19.18 -1.42 -12.08
CA ARG A 84 -19.49 -2.11 -10.83
C ARG A 84 -19.52 -3.64 -11.00
N ASP A 85 -19.90 -4.13 -12.17
CA ASP A 85 -19.85 -5.55 -12.50
C ASP A 85 -18.40 -6.03 -12.61
N VAL A 86 -17.51 -5.25 -13.22
CA VAL A 86 -16.07 -5.53 -13.24
C VAL A 86 -15.47 -5.45 -11.84
N ALA A 87 -15.80 -4.42 -11.05
CA ALA A 87 -15.35 -4.30 -9.67
C ALA A 87 -15.78 -5.51 -8.82
N ASP A 88 -17.02 -6.00 -8.97
CA ASP A 88 -17.47 -7.21 -8.28
C ASP A 88 -16.63 -8.44 -8.67
N MET A 89 -16.31 -8.60 -9.95
CA MET A 89 -15.46 -9.71 -10.42
C MET A 89 -14.05 -9.62 -9.81
N ILE A 90 -13.43 -8.44 -9.85
CA ILE A 90 -12.11 -8.19 -9.25
C ILE A 90 -12.14 -8.50 -7.75
N ASN A 91 -13.15 -8.03 -7.04
CA ASN A 91 -13.30 -8.29 -5.61
C ASN A 91 -13.48 -9.77 -5.31
N LEU A 92 -14.21 -10.51 -6.16
CA LEU A 92 -14.34 -11.96 -6.02
C LEU A 92 -12.97 -12.64 -6.15
N PHE A 93 -12.21 -12.34 -7.22
CA PHE A 93 -10.85 -12.87 -7.41
C PHE A 93 -9.91 -12.55 -6.25
N LYS A 94 -10.00 -11.36 -5.63
CA LYS A 94 -9.17 -10.99 -4.48
C LYS A 94 -9.51 -11.73 -3.20
N THR A 95 -10.76 -12.19 -3.06
CA THR A 95 -11.26 -12.78 -1.80
C THR A 95 -11.34 -14.29 -1.84
N THR A 96 -11.33 -14.90 -3.02
CA THR A 96 -11.36 -16.35 -3.20
C THR A 96 -9.93 -16.89 -3.25
N GLU A 97 -9.71 -18.07 -2.67
CA GLU A 97 -8.43 -18.77 -2.73
C GLU A 97 -8.10 -19.18 -4.19
N PRO A 98 -6.85 -19.04 -4.65
CA PRO A 98 -6.47 -19.30 -6.03
C PRO A 98 -6.75 -20.74 -6.48
N ASP A 99 -6.69 -21.70 -5.56
CA ASP A 99 -6.91 -23.13 -5.85
C ASP A 99 -8.37 -23.47 -6.17
N LEU A 100 -9.31 -22.64 -5.72
CA LEU A 100 -10.75 -22.81 -5.97
C LEU A 100 -11.21 -22.10 -7.26
N ILE A 101 -10.34 -21.28 -7.85
CA ILE A 101 -10.65 -20.47 -9.02
C ILE A 101 -10.28 -21.26 -10.29
N PRO A 102 -11.21 -21.48 -11.22
CA PRO A 102 -10.87 -22.08 -12.51
C PRO A 102 -9.82 -21.26 -13.27
N VAL A 103 -9.06 -21.92 -14.13
CA VAL A 103 -8.11 -21.24 -15.01
C VAL A 103 -8.89 -20.66 -16.19
N PHE A 104 -8.96 -19.33 -16.25
CA PHE A 104 -9.63 -18.62 -17.34
C PHE A 104 -8.64 -18.35 -18.48
N VAL A 105 -8.96 -18.83 -19.67
CA VAL A 105 -8.13 -18.67 -20.87
C VAL A 105 -8.84 -17.79 -21.89
N ALA A 106 -8.07 -16.99 -22.62
CA ALA A 106 -8.57 -16.22 -23.75
C ALA A 106 -8.28 -16.98 -25.05
N ARG A 107 -9.29 -17.13 -25.91
CA ARG A 107 -9.11 -17.78 -27.22
C ARG A 107 -8.31 -16.91 -28.19
N GLN A 108 -8.50 -15.59 -28.12
CA GLN A 108 -7.89 -14.61 -29.01
C GLN A 108 -7.04 -13.65 -28.19
N LEU A 109 -5.77 -13.99 -27.99
CA LEU A 109 -4.82 -13.21 -27.18
C LEU A 109 -4.59 -11.80 -27.75
N ASP A 110 -4.63 -11.69 -29.08
CA ASP A 110 -4.50 -10.46 -29.85
C ASP A 110 -5.68 -9.49 -29.65
N LYS A 111 -6.80 -9.94 -29.08
CA LYS A 111 -7.92 -9.07 -28.68
C LYS A 111 -7.81 -8.55 -27.25
N LEU A 112 -6.84 -9.03 -26.47
CA LEU A 112 -6.69 -8.56 -25.10
C LEU A 112 -6.14 -7.13 -25.11
N PRO A 113 -6.74 -6.22 -24.34
CA PRO A 113 -6.29 -4.84 -24.30
C PRO A 113 -4.86 -4.77 -23.71
N PRO A 114 -3.95 -3.99 -24.32
CA PRO A 114 -2.65 -3.74 -23.72
C PRO A 114 -2.80 -2.86 -22.47
N ILE A 115 -2.01 -3.13 -21.43
CA ILE A 115 -1.82 -2.16 -20.34
C ILE A 115 -0.80 -1.14 -20.82
N LEU A 116 -1.29 0.00 -21.25
CA LEU A 116 -0.47 1.15 -21.64
C LEU A 116 -0.10 2.00 -20.44
N TRP A 117 0.95 2.81 -20.60
CA TRP A 117 1.41 3.77 -19.59
C TRP A 117 0.35 4.80 -19.22
N ASP A 118 -0.57 5.13 -20.13
CA ASP A 118 -1.71 6.01 -19.86
C ASP A 118 -2.67 5.46 -18.79
N HIS A 119 -2.61 4.16 -18.56
CA HIS A 119 -3.45 3.49 -17.59
C HIS A 119 -2.83 3.46 -16.19
N LEU A 120 -1.50 3.45 -16.10
CA LEU A 120 -0.76 3.53 -14.86
C LEU A 120 -0.54 4.99 -14.50
N TYR A 121 -1.02 5.45 -13.34
CA TYR A 121 -0.79 6.82 -12.86
C TYR A 121 0.69 7.04 -12.46
N CYS A 122 1.59 7.00 -13.44
CA CYS A 122 3.04 7.12 -13.26
C CYS A 122 3.42 8.46 -12.61
N SER A 123 2.67 9.52 -12.89
CA SER A 123 2.84 10.82 -12.26
C SER A 123 2.63 10.80 -10.75
N LYS A 124 1.72 9.94 -10.25
CA LYS A 124 1.53 9.76 -8.80
C LYS A 124 2.73 9.02 -8.21
N LEU A 125 3.14 7.94 -8.85
CA LEU A 125 4.29 7.12 -8.43
C LEU A 125 5.60 7.94 -8.41
N LEU A 126 5.80 8.81 -9.39
CA LEU A 126 6.93 9.75 -9.45
C LEU A 126 6.86 10.81 -8.35
N LYS A 127 5.68 11.38 -8.07
CA LYS A 127 5.49 12.32 -6.96
C LYS A 127 5.80 11.65 -5.63
N ASP A 128 5.28 10.45 -5.40
CA ASP A 128 5.49 9.70 -4.16
C ASP A 128 6.98 9.38 -3.97
N MET A 129 7.70 9.01 -5.05
CA MET A 129 9.15 8.79 -5.02
C MET A 129 9.94 10.06 -4.68
N ILE A 130 9.54 11.22 -5.24
CA ILE A 130 10.15 12.51 -4.91
C ILE A 130 9.89 12.85 -3.43
N THR A 131 8.67 12.67 -2.94
CA THR A 131 8.29 12.90 -1.54
C THR A 131 9.12 12.03 -0.60
N MET A 132 9.20 10.72 -0.85
CA MET A 132 10.05 9.82 -0.05
C MET A 132 11.51 10.26 -0.03
N LYS A 133 12.06 10.68 -1.19
CA LYS A 133 13.44 11.19 -1.26
C LYS A 133 13.60 12.44 -0.40
N THR A 134 12.66 13.38 -0.45
CA THR A 134 12.70 14.59 0.37
C THR A 134 12.61 14.28 1.86
N GLU A 135 11.76 13.34 2.26
CA GLU A 135 11.64 12.90 3.65
C GLU A 135 12.92 12.22 4.15
N ILE A 136 13.54 11.34 3.34
CA ILE A 136 14.82 10.70 3.67
C ILE A 136 15.92 11.75 3.85
N VAL A 137 15.99 12.76 2.97
CA VAL A 137 16.95 13.85 3.11
C VAL A 137 16.67 14.66 4.38
N GLY A 138 15.39 14.95 4.67
CA GLY A 138 14.97 15.62 5.89
C GLY A 138 15.42 14.86 7.15
N ILE A 139 15.11 13.56 7.23
CA ILE A 139 15.54 12.68 8.33
C ILE A 139 17.07 12.69 8.45
N LYS A 140 17.79 12.58 7.33
CA LYS A 140 19.26 12.62 7.32
C LYS A 140 19.84 13.97 7.77
N SER A 141 19.09 15.06 7.68
CA SER A 141 19.56 16.36 8.17
C SER A 141 19.29 16.61 9.65
N THR A 142 18.32 15.90 10.25
CA THR A 142 17.87 16.14 11.63
C THR A 142 18.16 15.00 12.60
N TYR A 143 18.57 13.82 12.11
CA TYR A 143 18.90 12.71 12.99
C TYR A 143 20.20 12.96 13.76
N ALA A 144 20.18 12.65 15.05
CA ALA A 144 21.39 12.55 15.84
C ALA A 144 22.10 11.23 15.52
N THR A 145 23.40 11.29 15.25
CA THR A 145 24.22 10.08 15.11
C THR A 145 24.39 9.41 16.47
N LEU A 146 24.69 8.10 16.45
CA LEU A 146 24.99 7.34 17.67
C LEU A 146 26.16 7.98 18.44
N GLU A 147 27.14 8.55 17.71
CA GLU A 147 28.28 9.27 18.29
C GLU A 147 27.83 10.51 19.06
N CYS A 148 27.03 11.39 18.46
CA CYS A 148 26.51 12.58 19.15
C CYS A 148 25.72 12.22 20.42
N VAL A 149 24.97 11.11 20.40
CA VAL A 149 24.24 10.64 21.58
C VAL A 149 25.18 10.09 22.66
N ASN A 150 26.24 9.39 22.28
CA ASN A 150 27.24 8.86 23.20
C ASN A 150 28.12 9.96 23.81
N GLU A 151 28.47 10.98 23.03
CA GLU A 151 29.16 12.19 23.51
C GLU A 151 28.31 12.89 24.56
N LEU A 152 27.04 13.21 24.25
CA LEU A 152 26.11 13.79 25.21
C LEU A 152 25.93 12.93 26.46
N ARG A 153 25.87 11.60 26.32
CA ARG A 153 25.78 10.68 27.46
C ARG A 153 27.02 10.75 28.36
N THR A 154 28.20 10.91 27.75
CA THR A 154 29.48 11.04 28.46
C THR A 154 29.53 12.37 29.20
N GLU A 155 29.20 13.48 28.53
CA GLU A 155 29.11 14.81 29.15
C GLU A 155 28.14 14.83 30.34
N VAL A 156 26.96 14.23 30.20
CA VAL A 156 25.98 14.11 31.30
C VAL A 156 26.52 13.29 32.46
N TYR A 157 27.30 12.24 32.18
CA TYR A 157 27.91 11.42 33.22
C TYR A 157 28.97 12.21 34.01
N GLU A 158 29.84 12.94 33.30
CA GLU A 158 30.91 13.76 33.87
C GLU A 158 30.35 14.90 34.74
N LEU A 159 29.33 15.62 34.26
CA LEU A 159 28.65 16.66 35.04
C LEU A 159 28.02 16.11 36.32
N LYS A 160 27.48 14.89 36.26
CA LYS A 160 26.87 14.24 37.42
C LYS A 160 27.91 13.81 38.47
N THR A 161 29.11 13.41 38.03
CA THR A 161 30.22 13.08 38.93
C THR A 161 30.85 14.33 39.55
N ASP A 162 30.96 15.43 38.82
CA ASP A 162 31.51 16.70 39.33
C ASP A 162 30.57 17.41 40.32
N SER A 163 29.27 17.17 40.20
CA SER A 163 28.25 17.67 41.13
C SER A 163 28.21 16.90 42.46
N GLN A 164 28.92 15.77 42.58
CA GLN A 164 28.98 15.02 43.84
C GLN A 164 30.08 15.57 44.74
N PRO A 165 29.79 15.89 46.03
CA PRO A 165 30.83 16.32 46.94
C PRO A 165 31.86 15.20 47.14
N PRO A 166 33.16 15.52 47.23
CA PRO A 166 34.20 14.52 47.42
C PRO A 166 33.90 13.69 48.67
N ALA A 167 34.23 12.39 48.67
CA ALA A 167 33.93 11.48 49.77
C ALA A 167 34.50 11.96 51.13
N SER A 168 35.52 12.82 51.13
CA SER A 168 36.10 13.49 52.31
C SER A 168 35.21 14.58 52.93
N ALA A 169 34.22 15.12 52.19
CA ALA A 169 33.29 16.14 52.66
C ALA A 169 32.31 15.60 53.73
N PHE A 170 32.04 14.29 53.75
CA PHE A 170 31.19 13.65 54.76
C PHE A 170 31.79 13.66 56.17
N LYS A 171 33.07 14.04 56.34
CA LYS A 171 33.74 14.18 57.64
C LYS A 171 33.87 15.61 58.14
N MET A 172 33.35 16.61 57.42
CA MET A 172 33.39 18.00 57.88
C MET A 172 32.06 18.42 58.53
N ASN A 173 32.15 19.04 59.71
CA ASN A 173 31.00 19.55 60.46
C ASN A 173 30.31 20.68 59.68
N MET A 174 29.19 20.38 59.02
CA MET A 174 28.49 21.29 58.11
C MET A 174 27.70 22.43 58.81
N LYS A 175 27.77 22.55 60.15
CA LYS A 175 27.07 23.61 60.90
C LYS A 175 27.79 24.97 60.93
N ARG A 176 28.96 25.10 60.28
CA ARG A 176 29.70 26.38 60.18
C ARG A 176 29.85 26.84 58.73
N GLY A 177 28.78 27.42 58.18
CA GLY A 177 28.78 28.55 57.24
C GLY A 177 29.44 28.48 55.86
N ALA A 178 30.19 27.44 55.48
CA ALA A 178 31.06 27.51 54.30
C ALA A 178 30.51 26.89 52.99
N TRP A 179 29.21 26.58 52.89
CA TRP A 179 28.62 25.99 51.66
C TRP A 179 27.51 26.81 50.99
N HIS A 180 27.13 27.97 51.53
CA HIS A 180 26.07 28.80 50.93
C HIS A 180 26.48 29.47 49.60
N GLN A 181 27.72 29.32 49.14
CA GLN A 181 28.19 30.01 47.93
C GLN A 181 28.09 29.17 46.64
N TRP A 182 27.93 27.85 46.74
CA TRP A 182 27.84 26.95 45.57
C TRP A 182 26.41 26.62 45.14
N THR A 183 25.44 26.63 46.07
CA THR A 183 24.03 26.37 45.72
C THR A 183 23.37 27.55 45.02
N GLU A 184 23.76 28.79 45.34
CA GLU A 184 23.22 29.99 44.67
C GLU A 184 23.66 30.11 43.20
N THR A 185 24.80 29.51 42.83
CA THR A 185 25.26 29.53 41.44
C THR A 185 24.48 28.52 40.60
N VAL A 186 24.29 27.28 41.08
CA VAL A 186 23.54 26.24 40.35
C VAL A 186 22.05 26.61 40.17
N ASP A 187 21.42 27.22 41.17
CA ASP A 187 20.01 27.67 41.07
C ASP A 187 19.83 28.85 40.09
N ARG A 188 20.87 29.68 39.91
CA ARG A 188 20.85 30.81 38.95
C ARG A 188 21.02 30.35 37.50
N TRP A 189 21.76 29.26 37.25
CA TRP A 189 21.88 28.65 35.91
C TRP A 189 20.61 27.90 35.50
N ASN A 190 19.97 27.18 36.42
CA ASN A 190 18.71 26.46 36.14
C ASN A 190 17.54 27.39 35.77
N SER A 191 17.51 28.60 36.32
CA SER A 191 16.45 29.58 36.00
C SER A 191 16.65 30.29 34.65
N HIS A 192 17.89 30.44 34.18
CA HIS A 192 18.16 31.06 32.87
C HIS A 192 18.01 30.08 31.69
N MET A 193 18.21 28.79 31.93
CA MET A 193 18.16 27.77 30.88
C MET A 193 16.73 27.30 30.54
N ILE A 194 15.75 27.58 31.41
CA ILE A 194 14.31 27.35 31.13
C ILE A 194 13.75 28.38 30.13
N MET A 195 14.41 29.52 29.92
CA MET A 195 13.93 30.57 28.99
C MET A 195 14.40 30.42 27.54
N ILE A 196 15.31 29.50 27.21
CA ILE A 196 15.86 29.37 25.84
C ILE A 196 15.17 28.24 25.02
N CYS A 197 14.40 27.37 25.65
CA CYS A 197 13.74 26.23 24.99
C CYS A 197 12.25 26.44 24.63
N CYS A 198 11.78 27.69 24.49
CA CYS A 198 10.43 27.97 23.97
C CYS A 198 10.54 28.66 22.60
N PRO A 199 10.36 27.95 21.48
CA PRO A 199 10.07 28.61 20.21
C PRO A 199 8.70 29.28 20.34
N MET A 200 8.66 30.60 20.18
CA MET A 200 7.42 31.32 19.91
C MET A 200 6.69 30.63 18.75
N ARG A 201 5.42 30.32 18.99
CA ARG A 201 4.41 30.09 17.96
C ARG A 201 4.13 31.37 17.19
#